data_AF-A0A957VW43-F1
#
_entry.id   AF-A0A957VW43-F1
#
_cell.length_a   1.000
_cell.length_b   1.000
_cell.length_c   1.000
_cell.angle_alpha   90.00
_cell.angle_beta   90.00
_cell.angle_gamma   90.00
#
_symmetry.space_group_name_H-M   'P 1'
#
loop_
_entity.id
_entity.type
_entity.pdbx_description
1 polymer ?
#
loop_
_entity_poly.entity_id
_entity_poly.type
_entity_poly.pdbx_seq_one_letter_code
_entity_poly.pdbx_strand_id
1 'polypeptide(L)'
;IGHGSRDTAAIAEYNQFATILADQLKLPVHSCFLEFADPPIVDGIRTCVEAGAKQVVALPLFLGPAGHQKNDVPAILNWAKAEWPHIDFKYGTPLGAQPQIIDALAARAAEAIDRSPNAIPAAQTALILVGRGSRDPDSNSDVAKAARMLWEGRDYGWVETAFYSLAKPDIETVIDRCLKLGARRIVTLPYLLFTGIIRQRLDDRALAAQAHYPGIDILTAEHLSSHPGIIEAVLYRYQQVLDGTAAMTCDLCKYRHQMVGFEDEHGLPQMSDHHHGLRGVGHSHSHSHHHGPNPPVNNLLPPRYQNGGEVSAAPMGSTPFKFKEDGSPAWDEMWTDFCDLALAGGPPHRGHLLEPVLPDDVRANPYAYEAVLAELERGLRMVTGLPVVRSEAPGWIGLACSDEAMALWLLRAIVVENIAVRREGHILYFPAGPNYKLENEIKNIITAAAKTHHYWAEHLNGK
;
A
#
# COMPACT_ATOMS: atom_id res chain seq x y z
N ILE A 1 -12.09 -3.38 12.12
CA ILE A 1 -10.85 -3.29 11.33
C ILE A 1 -10.58 -1.82 11.04
N GLY A 2 -9.53 -1.25 11.64
CA GLY A 2 -9.09 0.12 11.40
C GLY A 2 -7.96 0.19 10.39
N HIS A 3 -7.69 1.37 9.85
CA HIS A 3 -6.49 1.60 9.06
C HIS A 3 -5.22 1.44 9.91
N GLY A 4 -5.22 1.93 11.15
CA GLY A 4 -4.04 1.99 12.02
C GLY A 4 -3.29 3.31 11.91
N SER A 5 -2.61 3.67 13.00
CA SER A 5 -1.92 4.96 13.17
C SER A 5 -0.64 4.74 13.98
N ARG A 6 0.38 5.56 13.74
CA ARG A 6 1.57 5.61 14.61
C ARG A 6 1.34 6.49 15.86
N ASP A 7 0.24 7.24 15.88
CA ASP A 7 -0.14 8.09 17.01
C ASP A 7 -0.87 7.25 18.07
N THR A 8 -0.30 7.20 19.27
CA THR A 8 -0.84 6.42 20.39
C THR A 8 -2.18 6.95 20.89
N ALA A 9 -2.44 8.26 20.79
CA ALA A 9 -3.74 8.85 21.14
C ALA A 9 -4.83 8.38 20.16
N ALA A 10 -4.51 8.30 18.87
CA ALA A 10 -5.43 7.78 17.86
C ALA A 10 -5.76 6.28 18.09
N ILE A 11 -4.76 5.48 18.49
CA ILE A 11 -4.97 4.07 18.86
C ILE A 11 -5.86 3.97 20.11
N ALA A 12 -5.63 4.82 21.12
CA ALA A 12 -6.42 4.83 22.34
C ALA A 12 -7.90 5.18 22.07
N GLU A 13 -8.18 6.22 21.28
CA GLU A 13 -9.54 6.57 20.87
C GLU A 13 -10.20 5.45 20.06
N TYR A 14 -9.46 4.82 19.15
CA TYR A 14 -9.97 3.67 18.38
C TYR A 14 -10.36 2.51 19.30
N ASN A 15 -9.51 2.17 20.26
CA ASN A 15 -9.79 1.08 21.21
C ASN A 15 -10.95 1.42 22.14
N GLN A 16 -11.07 2.67 22.58
CA GLN A 16 -12.23 3.14 23.33
C GLN A 16 -13.52 3.02 22.51
N PHE A 17 -13.47 3.37 21.22
CA PHE A 17 -14.59 3.19 20.30
C PHE A 17 -14.98 1.72 20.19
N ALA A 18 -14.01 0.82 20.07
CA ALA A 18 -14.27 -0.63 20.03
C ALA A 18 -14.94 -1.14 21.32
N THR A 19 -14.54 -0.63 22.50
CA THR A 19 -15.20 -0.95 23.77
C THR A 19 -16.65 -0.48 23.79
N ILE A 20 -16.93 0.76 23.37
CA ILE A 20 -18.30 1.29 23.29
C ILE A 20 -19.14 0.42 22.33
N LEU A 21 -18.58 0.03 21.19
CA LEU A 21 -19.27 -0.82 20.23
C LEU A 21 -19.55 -2.22 20.81
N ALA A 22 -18.61 -2.82 21.54
CA ALA A 22 -18.81 -4.09 22.24
C ALA A 22 -19.98 -4.01 23.24
N ASP A 23 -20.02 -2.91 24.01
CA ASP A 23 -21.08 -2.66 24.98
C ASP A 23 -22.44 -2.47 24.33
N GLN A 24 -22.52 -1.86 23.14
CA GLN A 24 -23.76 -1.70 22.39
C GLN A 24 -24.23 -3.01 21.75
N LEU A 25 -23.31 -3.76 21.14
CA LEU A 25 -23.62 -5.03 20.47
C LEU A 25 -23.89 -6.17 21.46
N LYS A 26 -23.40 -6.08 22.70
CA LYS A 26 -23.38 -7.19 23.66
C LYS A 26 -22.68 -8.43 23.10
N LEU A 27 -21.64 -8.20 22.28
CA LEU A 27 -20.82 -9.22 21.63
C LEU A 27 -19.34 -8.89 21.79
N PRO A 28 -18.45 -9.90 21.79
CA PRO A 28 -17.02 -9.65 21.73
C PRO A 28 -16.65 -8.85 20.47
N VAL A 29 -15.96 -7.73 20.65
CA VAL A 29 -15.42 -6.91 19.55
C VAL A 29 -13.92 -6.84 19.73
N HIS A 30 -13.18 -7.30 18.71
CA HIS A 30 -11.73 -7.25 18.68
C HIS A 30 -11.29 -6.13 17.73
N SER A 31 -10.60 -5.13 18.28
CA SER A 31 -9.91 -4.12 17.48
C SER A 31 -8.70 -4.75 16.79
N CYS A 32 -8.48 -4.37 15.53
CA CYS A 32 -7.33 -4.79 14.73
C CYS A 32 -7.10 -3.80 13.60
N PHE A 33 -5.89 -3.78 13.07
CA PHE A 33 -5.44 -2.74 12.15
C PHE A 33 -4.81 -3.31 10.89
N LEU A 34 -5.08 -2.65 9.77
CA LEU A 34 -4.46 -2.95 8.48
C LEU A 34 -2.98 -2.53 8.47
N GLU A 35 -2.72 -1.32 8.95
CA GLU A 35 -1.51 -0.52 9.06
C GLU A 35 -0.88 -0.38 10.44
N PHE A 36 0.41 -0.06 10.56
CA PHE A 36 1.01 0.85 11.56
C PHE A 36 0.80 0.64 13.08
N ALA A 37 -0.09 -0.24 13.49
CA ALA A 37 -0.50 -0.49 14.86
C ALA A 37 -0.90 -1.96 15.01
N ASP A 38 -0.79 -2.49 16.21
CA ASP A 38 -1.16 -3.86 16.52
C ASP A 38 -2.45 -3.91 17.37
N PRO A 39 -3.22 -5.02 17.29
CA PRO A 39 -2.92 -6.25 16.55
C PRO A 39 -3.21 -6.14 15.04
N PRO A 40 -2.47 -6.87 14.19
CA PRO A 40 -2.81 -7.06 12.78
C PRO A 40 -4.19 -7.71 12.59
N ILE A 41 -4.78 -7.55 11.41
CA ILE A 41 -6.10 -8.12 11.08
C ILE A 41 -6.13 -9.63 11.29
N VAL A 42 -5.08 -10.33 10.89
CA VAL A 42 -4.95 -11.79 11.01
C VAL A 42 -4.99 -12.23 12.47
N ASP A 43 -4.30 -11.53 13.37
CA ASP A 43 -4.28 -11.85 14.80
C ASP A 43 -5.62 -11.54 15.47
N GLY A 44 -6.31 -10.47 15.02
CA GLY A 44 -7.68 -10.19 15.44
C GLY A 44 -8.64 -11.31 15.03
N ILE A 45 -8.52 -11.83 13.80
CA ILE A 45 -9.32 -12.99 13.34
C ILE A 45 -8.96 -14.24 14.16
N ARG A 46 -7.67 -14.53 14.34
CA ARG A 46 -7.20 -15.69 15.11
C ARG A 46 -7.78 -15.68 16.52
N THR A 47 -7.77 -14.53 17.18
CA THR A 47 -8.37 -14.35 18.51
C THR A 47 -9.85 -14.72 18.52
N CYS A 48 -10.64 -14.29 17.52
CA CYS A 48 -12.04 -14.68 17.41
C CYS A 48 -12.21 -16.20 17.24
N VAL A 49 -11.37 -16.83 16.41
CA VAL A 49 -11.42 -18.27 16.13
C VAL A 49 -11.04 -19.09 17.36
N GLU A 50 -9.97 -18.72 18.05
CA GLU A 50 -9.51 -19.36 19.29
C GLU A 50 -10.51 -19.22 20.44
N ALA A 51 -11.30 -18.14 20.46
CA ALA A 51 -12.42 -17.96 21.36
C ALA A 51 -13.65 -18.83 21.02
N GLY A 52 -13.59 -19.64 19.96
CA GLY A 52 -14.64 -20.58 19.58
C GLY A 52 -15.73 -19.99 18.69
N ALA A 53 -15.50 -18.84 18.05
CA ALA A 53 -16.46 -18.24 17.14
C ALA A 53 -16.86 -19.24 16.03
N LYS A 54 -18.14 -19.21 15.61
CA LYS A 54 -18.63 -19.93 14.43
C LYS A 54 -18.88 -19.02 13.24
N GLN A 55 -18.99 -17.72 13.52
CA GLN A 55 -19.13 -16.66 12.54
C GLN A 55 -18.26 -15.49 12.99
N VAL A 56 -17.58 -14.85 12.03
CA VAL A 56 -16.77 -13.66 12.24
C VAL A 56 -17.25 -12.57 11.30
N VAL A 57 -17.69 -11.45 11.87
CA VAL A 57 -18.13 -10.26 11.11
C VAL A 57 -17.00 -9.24 11.06
N ALA A 58 -16.38 -9.11 9.89
CA ALA A 58 -15.34 -8.12 9.63
C ALA A 58 -15.97 -6.77 9.28
N LEU A 59 -15.95 -5.83 10.22
CA LEU A 59 -16.42 -4.45 10.00
C LEU A 59 -15.25 -3.51 9.66
N PRO A 60 -15.19 -2.96 8.44
CA PRO A 60 -14.20 -1.96 8.06
C PRO A 60 -14.60 -0.59 8.63
N LEU A 61 -13.83 -0.08 9.60
CA LEU A 61 -14.03 1.24 10.18
C LEU A 61 -13.32 2.30 9.33
N PHE A 62 -13.88 2.55 8.14
CA PHE A 62 -13.39 3.51 7.15
C PHE A 62 -14.55 4.36 6.65
N LEU A 63 -14.32 5.65 6.43
CA LEU A 63 -15.36 6.60 6.03
C LEU A 63 -15.81 6.43 4.57
N GLY A 64 -14.97 5.89 3.69
CA GLY A 64 -15.32 5.69 2.28
C GLY A 64 -14.61 4.49 1.66
N PRO A 65 -15.04 4.08 0.46
CA PRO A 65 -14.48 2.94 -0.27
C PRO A 65 -13.19 3.34 -1.00
N ALA A 66 -12.06 2.72 -0.65
CA ALA A 66 -10.78 2.89 -1.33
C ALA A 66 -10.06 1.54 -1.54
N GLY A 67 -8.84 1.59 -2.06
CA GLY A 67 -8.02 0.40 -2.36
C GLY A 67 -7.97 -0.61 -1.22
N HIS A 68 -7.81 -0.16 0.03
CA HIS A 68 -7.76 -1.05 1.18
C HIS A 68 -9.04 -1.84 1.45
N GLN A 69 -10.21 -1.26 1.20
CA GLN A 69 -11.50 -1.91 1.40
C GLN A 69 -11.90 -2.74 0.18
N LYS A 70 -11.38 -2.36 -1.01
CA LYS A 70 -11.65 -3.05 -2.28
C LYS A 70 -10.69 -4.22 -2.53
N ASN A 71 -9.47 -4.18 -1.99
CA ASN A 71 -8.40 -5.14 -2.27
C ASN A 71 -7.87 -5.80 -0.99
N ASP A 72 -7.25 -5.03 -0.09
CA ASP A 72 -6.50 -5.60 1.04
C ASP A 72 -7.40 -6.43 1.97
N VAL A 73 -8.44 -5.82 2.55
CA VAL A 73 -9.32 -6.52 3.49
C VAL A 73 -10.02 -7.73 2.85
N PRO A 74 -10.59 -7.64 1.63
CA PRO A 74 -11.09 -8.82 0.92
C PRO A 74 -10.05 -9.92 0.71
N ALA A 75 -8.81 -9.58 0.33
CA ALA A 75 -7.74 -10.57 0.14
C ALA A 75 -7.43 -11.33 1.45
N ILE A 76 -7.37 -10.61 2.58
CA ILE A 76 -7.16 -11.23 3.90
C ILE A 76 -8.32 -12.14 4.27
N LEU A 77 -9.56 -11.73 4.02
CA LEU A 77 -10.73 -12.54 4.34
C LEU A 77 -10.79 -13.80 3.47
N ASN A 78 -10.35 -13.72 2.21
CA ASN A 78 -10.21 -14.90 1.35
C ASN A 78 -9.12 -15.84 1.87
N TRP A 79 -7.98 -15.31 2.31
CA TRP A 79 -6.96 -16.10 3.00
C TRP A 79 -7.50 -16.75 4.29
N ALA A 80 -8.20 -16.00 5.14
CA ALA A 80 -8.75 -16.49 6.40
C ALA A 80 -9.83 -17.58 6.17
N LYS A 81 -10.63 -17.48 5.11
CA LYS A 81 -11.57 -18.53 4.70
C LYS A 81 -10.85 -19.83 4.30
N ALA A 82 -9.68 -19.73 3.67
CA ALA A 82 -8.88 -20.90 3.33
C ALA A 82 -8.23 -21.53 4.57
N GLU A 83 -7.74 -20.71 5.50
CA GLU A 83 -7.13 -21.17 6.76
C GLU A 83 -8.16 -21.79 7.72
N TRP A 84 -9.34 -21.18 7.85
CA TRP A 84 -10.40 -21.62 8.77
C TRP A 84 -11.73 -21.88 8.02
N PRO A 85 -11.82 -22.96 7.21
CA PRO A 85 -12.97 -23.22 6.34
C PRO A 85 -14.28 -23.54 7.07
N HIS A 86 -14.22 -23.79 8.38
CA HIS A 86 -15.38 -24.09 9.23
C HIS A 86 -16.00 -22.83 9.87
N ILE A 87 -15.45 -21.65 9.60
CA ILE A 87 -15.91 -20.36 10.12
C ILE A 87 -16.68 -19.60 9.03
N ASP A 88 -17.86 -19.09 9.36
CA ASP A 88 -18.61 -18.21 8.46
C ASP A 88 -18.04 -16.78 8.54
N PHE A 89 -17.23 -16.40 7.56
CA PHE A 89 -16.68 -15.05 7.45
C PHE A 89 -17.62 -14.12 6.67
N LYS A 90 -18.09 -13.07 7.33
CA LYS A 90 -18.86 -12.00 6.71
C LYS A 90 -18.06 -10.70 6.65
N TYR A 91 -18.26 -9.93 5.58
CA TYR A 91 -17.62 -8.63 5.39
C TYR A 91 -18.67 -7.53 5.29
N GLY A 92 -18.50 -6.47 6.08
CA GLY A 92 -19.32 -5.26 5.99
C GLY A 92 -18.81 -4.26 4.97
N THR A 93 -19.71 -3.41 4.48
CA THR A 93 -19.37 -2.26 3.65
C THR A 93 -18.73 -1.16 4.52
N PRO A 94 -17.81 -0.34 3.98
CA PRO A 94 -17.34 0.88 4.65
C PRO A 94 -18.50 1.78 5.08
N LEU A 95 -18.25 2.70 6.01
CA LEU A 95 -19.30 3.55 6.55
C LEU A 95 -19.98 4.35 5.44
N GLY A 96 -19.25 5.06 4.60
CA GLY A 96 -19.80 5.89 3.53
C GLY A 96 -20.63 7.07 4.04
N ALA A 97 -21.22 7.82 3.11
CA ALA A 97 -22.15 8.91 3.43
C ALA A 97 -23.51 8.37 3.91
N GLN A 98 -23.64 8.12 5.22
CA GLN A 98 -24.88 7.70 5.88
C GLN A 98 -25.56 8.88 6.60
N PRO A 99 -26.90 8.89 6.75
CA PRO A 99 -27.62 9.94 7.48
C PRO A 99 -27.02 10.25 8.86
N GLN A 100 -26.69 9.21 9.64
CA GLN A 100 -26.13 9.35 10.99
C GLN A 100 -24.75 10.05 11.00
N ILE A 101 -23.97 9.91 9.92
CA ILE A 101 -22.69 10.59 9.75
C ILE A 101 -22.90 12.04 9.33
N ILE A 102 -23.90 12.31 8.49
CA ILE A 102 -24.26 13.69 8.12
C ILE A 102 -24.76 14.45 9.34
N ASP A 103 -25.57 13.81 10.19
CA ASP A 103 -26.05 14.41 11.43
C ASP A 103 -24.91 14.64 12.42
N ALA A 104 -23.95 13.70 12.53
CA ALA A 104 -22.74 13.91 13.32
C ALA A 104 -21.92 15.10 12.81
N LEU A 105 -21.75 15.25 11.49
CA LEU A 105 -21.06 16.40 10.90
C LEU A 105 -21.79 17.71 11.17
N ALA A 106 -23.12 17.72 11.07
CA ALA A 106 -23.93 18.89 11.39
C ALA A 106 -23.80 19.28 12.87
N ALA A 107 -23.81 18.30 13.78
CA ALA A 107 -23.58 18.53 15.20
C ALA A 107 -22.19 19.12 15.46
N ARG A 108 -21.14 18.57 14.83
CA ARG A 108 -19.77 19.11 14.94
C ARG A 108 -19.65 20.54 14.40
N ALA A 109 -20.35 20.86 13.31
CA ALA A 109 -20.40 22.21 12.78
C ALA A 109 -21.09 23.19 13.74
N ALA A 110 -22.25 22.80 14.29
CA ALA A 110 -22.99 23.60 15.26
C ALA A 110 -22.16 23.83 16.53
N GLU A 111 -21.55 22.79 17.10
CA GLU A 111 -20.65 22.91 18.25
C GLU A 111 -19.50 23.89 18.01
N ALA A 112 -18.93 23.90 16.81
CA ALA A 112 -17.86 24.84 16.45
C ALA A 112 -18.38 26.27 16.38
N ILE A 113 -19.54 26.47 15.76
CA ILE A 113 -20.21 27.76 15.61
C ILE A 113 -20.59 28.34 16.98
N ASP A 114 -21.16 27.52 17.87
CA ASP A 114 -21.62 27.92 19.20
C ASP A 114 -20.47 28.35 20.12
N ARG A 115 -19.25 27.84 19.88
CA ARG A 115 -18.04 28.29 20.59
C ARG A 115 -17.53 29.65 20.13
N SER A 116 -17.93 30.11 18.95
CA SER A 116 -17.50 31.41 18.43
C SER A 116 -18.31 32.54 19.08
N PRO A 117 -17.66 33.60 19.58
CA PRO A 117 -18.37 34.77 20.13
C PRO A 117 -19.06 35.61 19.05
N ASN A 118 -18.75 35.37 17.77
CA ASN A 118 -19.27 36.16 16.66
C ASN A 118 -20.65 35.66 16.23
N ALA A 119 -21.64 36.56 16.13
CA ALA A 119 -22.96 36.21 15.60
C ALA A 119 -22.97 36.38 14.07
N ILE A 120 -22.63 35.31 13.34
CA ILE A 120 -22.64 35.29 11.87
C ILE A 120 -23.76 34.34 11.37
N PRO A 121 -24.70 34.81 10.54
CA PRO A 121 -25.77 33.97 10.01
C PRO A 121 -25.25 32.78 9.19
N ALA A 122 -26.01 31.67 9.19
CA ALA A 122 -25.69 30.49 8.40
C ALA A 122 -25.50 30.81 6.91
N ALA A 123 -26.33 31.71 6.34
CA ALA A 123 -26.24 32.14 4.95
C ALA A 123 -24.91 32.85 4.59
N GLN A 124 -24.13 33.30 5.58
CA GLN A 124 -22.79 33.89 5.40
C GLN A 124 -21.67 32.96 5.89
N THR A 125 -22.00 31.72 6.22
CA THR A 125 -21.09 30.69 6.73
C THR A 125 -20.83 29.65 5.64
N ALA A 126 -19.55 29.39 5.38
CA ALA A 126 -19.11 28.27 4.57
C ALA A 126 -18.66 27.10 5.47
N LEU A 127 -19.12 25.89 5.16
CA LEU A 127 -18.56 24.67 5.72
C LEU A 127 -17.58 24.06 4.72
N ILE A 128 -16.42 23.60 5.18
CA ILE A 128 -15.44 22.90 4.34
C ILE A 128 -15.25 21.50 4.91
N LEU A 129 -15.81 20.49 4.24
CA LEU A 129 -15.61 19.09 4.62
C LEU A 129 -14.24 18.63 4.10
N VAL A 130 -13.33 18.33 5.04
CA VAL A 130 -11.94 18.01 4.72
C VAL A 130 -11.70 16.52 4.80
N GLY A 131 -11.58 15.86 3.64
CA GLY A 131 -11.16 14.47 3.55
C GLY A 131 -9.64 14.31 3.55
N ARG A 132 -9.12 13.10 3.82
CA ARG A 132 -7.70 12.78 3.62
C ARG A 132 -7.27 12.93 2.15
N GLY A 133 -8.18 12.55 1.25
CA GLY A 133 -8.00 12.38 -0.19
C GLY A 133 -7.42 11.02 -0.56
N SER A 134 -7.74 10.57 -1.77
CA SER A 134 -7.43 9.22 -2.26
C SER A 134 -7.09 9.24 -3.75
N ARG A 135 -6.33 8.23 -4.21
CA ARG A 135 -6.17 7.93 -5.64
C ARG A 135 -7.36 7.14 -6.21
N ASP A 136 -8.22 6.63 -5.33
CA ASP A 136 -9.48 6.02 -5.73
C ASP A 136 -10.55 7.12 -5.83
N PRO A 137 -11.12 7.36 -7.03
CA PRO A 137 -12.11 8.42 -7.23
C PRO A 137 -13.40 8.17 -6.45
N ASP A 138 -13.75 6.91 -6.16
CA ASP A 138 -14.96 6.55 -5.41
C ASP A 138 -14.89 7.13 -3.99
N SER A 139 -13.74 6.97 -3.32
CA SER A 139 -13.48 7.54 -2.00
C SER A 139 -13.58 9.07 -1.98
N ASN A 140 -13.11 9.75 -3.03
CA ASN A 140 -13.20 11.21 -3.10
C ASN A 140 -14.65 11.66 -3.39
N SER A 141 -15.36 10.91 -4.23
CA SER A 141 -16.76 11.15 -4.54
C SER A 141 -17.65 11.00 -3.32
N ASP A 142 -17.32 10.11 -2.39
CA ASP A 142 -18.05 9.94 -1.13
C ASP A 142 -17.93 11.16 -0.22
N VAL A 143 -16.77 11.84 -0.21
CA VAL A 143 -16.62 13.13 0.50
C VAL A 143 -17.48 14.20 -0.15
N ALA A 144 -17.51 14.27 -1.49
CA ALA A 144 -18.37 15.20 -2.23
C ALA A 144 -19.85 14.93 -1.98
N LYS A 145 -20.26 13.67 -1.94
CA LYS A 145 -21.61 13.25 -1.59
C LYS A 145 -21.96 13.66 -0.16
N ALA A 146 -21.08 13.39 0.81
CA ALA A 146 -21.30 13.76 2.21
C ALA A 146 -21.42 15.29 2.38
N ALA A 147 -20.55 16.07 1.74
CA ALA A 147 -20.64 17.52 1.74
C ALA A 147 -21.95 18.01 1.11
N ARG A 148 -22.37 17.43 -0.02
CA ARG A 148 -23.63 17.79 -0.65
C ARG A 148 -24.82 17.48 0.26
N MET A 149 -24.87 16.29 0.86
CA MET A 149 -25.94 15.89 1.78
C MET A 149 -25.94 16.70 3.08
N LEU A 150 -24.77 17.18 3.51
CA LEU A 150 -24.66 18.11 4.63
C LEU A 150 -25.23 19.49 4.27
N TRP A 151 -25.10 19.92 3.02
CA TRP A 151 -25.68 21.19 2.57
C TRP A 151 -27.19 21.15 2.47
N GLU A 152 -27.73 20.12 1.81
CA GLU A 152 -29.15 20.05 1.50
C GLU A 152 -30.02 20.13 2.76
N GLY A 153 -31.01 21.04 2.73
CA GLY A 153 -31.92 21.27 3.85
C GLY A 153 -31.33 22.10 5.00
N ARG A 154 -30.17 22.74 4.82
CA ARG A 154 -29.56 23.64 5.82
C ARG A 154 -29.26 25.01 5.22
N ASP A 155 -29.36 26.07 6.02
CA ASP A 155 -29.25 27.46 5.58
C ASP A 155 -27.81 27.96 5.33
N TYR A 156 -26.83 27.05 5.28
CA TYR A 156 -25.44 27.42 5.04
C TYR A 156 -25.27 28.03 3.64
N GLY A 157 -24.49 29.11 3.55
CA GLY A 157 -24.23 29.77 2.28
C GLY A 157 -23.49 28.86 1.31
N TRP A 158 -22.53 28.08 1.81
CA TRP A 158 -21.72 27.15 1.02
C TRP A 158 -21.35 25.92 1.85
N VAL A 159 -21.29 24.76 1.20
CA VAL A 159 -20.63 23.57 1.73
C VAL A 159 -19.73 22.99 0.65
N GLU A 160 -18.43 23.07 0.87
CA GLU A 160 -17.40 22.71 -0.09
C GLU A 160 -16.61 21.50 0.38
N THR A 161 -15.92 20.84 -0.56
CA THR A 161 -14.98 19.77 -0.24
C THR A 161 -13.54 20.23 -0.41
N ALA A 162 -12.69 19.83 0.52
CA ALA A 162 -11.25 19.95 0.41
C ALA A 162 -10.58 18.63 0.75
N PHE A 163 -9.35 18.46 0.26
CA PHE A 163 -8.54 17.29 0.58
C PHE A 163 -7.22 17.72 1.19
N TYR A 164 -6.85 17.03 2.28
CA TYR A 164 -5.58 17.23 2.95
C TYR A 164 -4.39 16.80 2.06
N SER A 165 -4.55 15.72 1.30
CA SER A 165 -3.50 15.13 0.46
C SER A 165 -4.11 14.36 -0.71
N LEU A 166 -3.29 13.93 -1.69
CA LEU A 166 -3.62 12.98 -2.76
C LEU A 166 -4.72 13.38 -3.77
N ALA A 167 -5.58 14.33 -3.42
CA ALA A 167 -6.66 14.84 -4.25
C ALA A 167 -6.70 16.37 -4.15
N LYS A 168 -7.44 16.99 -5.08
CA LYS A 168 -7.66 18.43 -5.15
C LYS A 168 -9.17 18.71 -5.09
N PRO A 169 -9.58 19.91 -4.66
CA PRO A 169 -8.75 21.05 -4.23
C PRO A 169 -8.14 20.86 -2.83
N ASP A 170 -7.06 21.59 -2.53
CA ASP A 170 -6.52 21.70 -1.17
C ASP A 170 -7.32 22.71 -0.33
N ILE A 171 -7.09 22.68 0.97
CA ILE A 171 -7.87 23.44 1.97
C ILE A 171 -7.75 24.95 1.72
N GLU A 172 -6.54 25.44 1.47
CA GLU A 172 -6.26 26.85 1.23
C GLU A 172 -6.98 27.35 -0.03
N THR A 173 -6.96 26.56 -1.11
CA THR A 173 -7.71 26.88 -2.34
C THR A 173 -9.21 27.01 -2.07
N VAL A 174 -9.77 26.15 -1.22
CA VAL A 174 -11.21 26.19 -0.90
C VAL A 174 -11.55 27.34 0.02
N ILE A 175 -10.71 27.65 1.01
CA ILE A 175 -10.86 28.85 1.84
C ILE A 175 -10.92 30.09 0.95
N ASP A 176 -9.96 30.26 0.05
CA ASP A 176 -9.92 31.39 -0.88
C ASP A 176 -11.17 31.50 -1.77
N ARG A 177 -11.72 30.36 -2.21
CA ARG A 177 -12.96 30.32 -2.98
C ARG A 177 -14.15 30.80 -2.15
N CYS A 178 -14.32 30.26 -0.94
CA CYS A 178 -15.39 30.65 -0.03
C CYS A 178 -15.34 32.15 0.30
N LEU A 179 -14.14 32.70 0.53
CA LEU A 179 -13.95 34.13 0.77
C LEU A 179 -14.38 34.98 -0.43
N LYS A 180 -13.99 34.59 -1.65
CA LYS A 180 -14.39 35.28 -2.90
C LYS A 180 -15.90 35.21 -3.15
N LEU A 181 -16.56 34.16 -2.69
CA LEU A 181 -18.01 34.02 -2.75
C LEU A 181 -18.73 34.86 -1.68
N GLY A 182 -18.00 35.40 -0.70
CA GLY A 182 -18.53 36.32 0.31
C GLY A 182 -18.72 35.70 1.69
N ALA A 183 -18.15 34.53 1.97
CA ALA A 183 -18.19 33.93 3.30
C ALA A 183 -17.56 34.86 4.35
N ARG A 184 -18.29 35.08 5.45
CA ARG A 184 -17.82 35.81 6.64
C ARG A 184 -17.35 34.88 7.75
N ARG A 185 -17.82 33.63 7.72
CA ARG A 185 -17.36 32.53 8.57
C ARG A 185 -16.98 31.33 7.72
N ILE A 186 -15.90 30.66 8.11
CA ILE A 186 -15.49 29.38 7.54
C ILE A 186 -15.35 28.37 8.68
N VAL A 187 -16.03 27.23 8.56
CA VAL A 187 -15.87 26.11 9.50
C VAL A 187 -15.26 24.93 8.75
N THR A 188 -14.03 24.58 9.10
CA THR A 188 -13.41 23.35 8.60
C THR A 188 -13.90 22.16 9.41
N LEU A 189 -14.41 21.14 8.72
CA LEU A 189 -14.95 19.91 9.29
C LEU A 189 -14.01 18.76 8.94
N PRO A 190 -13.18 18.28 9.88
CA PRO A 190 -12.34 17.12 9.64
C PRO A 190 -13.20 15.88 9.39
N TYR A 191 -13.21 15.36 8.16
CA TYR A 191 -13.85 14.08 7.85
C TYR A 191 -12.91 12.92 8.23
N LEU A 192 -12.69 12.81 9.55
CA LEU A 192 -11.77 11.90 10.21
C LEU A 192 -12.49 11.26 11.40
N LEU A 193 -12.28 9.95 11.58
CA LEU A 193 -12.86 9.23 12.71
C LEU A 193 -12.10 9.47 14.01
N PHE A 194 -10.78 9.56 13.98
CA PHE A 194 -9.95 9.66 15.18
C PHE A 194 -8.94 10.79 15.05
N THR A 195 -8.37 11.19 16.18
CA THR A 195 -7.29 12.16 16.25
C THR A 195 -6.02 11.70 15.52
N GLY A 196 -5.02 12.57 15.47
CA GLY A 196 -3.70 12.26 14.95
C GLY A 196 -3.05 13.40 14.19
N ILE A 197 -1.96 13.10 13.47
CA ILE A 197 -1.16 14.11 12.76
C ILE A 197 -1.96 14.94 11.75
N ILE A 198 -2.95 14.33 11.07
CA ILE A 198 -3.80 15.07 10.12
C ILE A 198 -4.65 16.08 10.88
N ARG A 199 -5.29 15.66 11.98
CA ARG A 199 -6.09 16.56 12.83
C ARG A 199 -5.27 17.73 13.34
N GLN A 200 -4.10 17.46 13.94
CA GLN A 200 -3.20 18.51 14.45
C GLN A 200 -2.83 19.52 13.36
N ARG A 201 -2.49 19.03 12.16
CA ARG A 201 -2.13 19.89 11.03
C ARG A 201 -3.31 20.68 10.47
N LEU A 202 -4.56 20.21 10.63
CA LEU A 202 -5.74 21.00 10.29
C LEU A 202 -5.92 22.17 11.26
N ASP A 203 -5.69 21.93 12.55
CA ASP A 203 -5.73 22.99 13.57
C ASP A 203 -4.65 24.05 13.28
N ASP A 204 -3.42 23.65 12.98
CA ASP A 204 -2.32 24.56 12.59
C ASP A 204 -2.68 25.40 11.36
N ARG A 205 -3.29 24.78 10.34
CA ARG A 205 -3.71 25.46 9.11
C ARG A 205 -4.83 26.46 9.34
N ALA A 206 -5.80 26.12 10.19
CA ALA A 206 -6.88 27.04 10.54
C ALA A 206 -6.36 28.25 11.32
N LEU A 207 -5.43 28.05 12.25
CA LEU A 207 -4.76 29.15 12.96
C LEU A 207 -3.98 30.05 12.00
N ALA A 208 -3.24 29.47 11.06
CA ALA A 208 -2.52 30.24 10.04
C ALA A 208 -3.47 31.03 9.13
N ALA A 209 -4.59 30.42 8.71
CA ALA A 209 -5.61 31.10 7.91
C ALA A 209 -6.28 32.24 8.69
N GLN A 210 -6.60 32.03 9.98
CA GLN A 210 -7.17 33.06 10.85
C GLN A 210 -6.25 34.27 11.01
N ALA A 211 -4.93 34.03 11.13
CA ALA A 211 -3.94 35.10 11.19
C ALA A 211 -3.83 35.88 9.87
N HIS A 212 -3.99 35.18 8.73
CA HIS A 212 -3.95 35.81 7.41
C HIS A 212 -5.22 36.61 7.09
N TYR A 213 -6.38 36.17 7.61
CA TYR A 213 -7.69 36.78 7.38
C TYR A 213 -8.36 37.23 8.69
N PRO A 214 -7.85 38.28 9.38
CA PRO A 214 -8.31 38.66 10.72
C PRO A 214 -9.77 39.13 10.81
N GLY A 215 -10.39 39.50 9.68
CA GLY A 215 -11.79 39.91 9.61
C GLY A 215 -12.78 38.78 9.30
N ILE A 216 -12.30 37.54 9.20
CA ILE A 216 -13.09 36.35 8.91
C ILE A 216 -13.07 35.46 10.14
N ASP A 217 -14.23 34.90 10.49
CA ASP A 217 -14.32 33.94 11.59
C ASP A 217 -13.98 32.53 11.09
N ILE A 218 -12.76 32.05 11.36
CA ILE A 218 -12.26 30.77 10.87
C ILE A 218 -12.20 29.78 12.04
N LEU A 219 -12.98 28.72 11.92
CA LEU A 219 -13.20 27.72 12.97
C LEU A 219 -12.78 26.34 12.47
N THR A 220 -12.33 25.50 13.40
CA THR A 220 -12.15 24.06 13.19
C THR A 220 -13.10 23.32 14.10
N ALA A 221 -13.91 22.45 13.53
CA ALA A 221 -14.78 21.56 14.28
C ALA A 221 -13.98 20.39 14.86
N GLU A 222 -14.54 19.78 15.90
CA GLU A 222 -14.00 18.52 16.39
C GLU A 222 -14.17 17.41 15.34
N HIS A 223 -13.24 16.47 15.33
CA HIS A 223 -13.33 15.25 14.54
C HIS A 223 -14.49 14.35 15.02
N LEU A 224 -14.86 13.34 14.23
CA LEU A 224 -16.09 12.57 14.48
C LEU A 224 -16.03 11.75 15.78
N SER A 225 -14.88 11.16 16.08
CA SER A 225 -14.61 10.37 17.30
C SER A 225 -15.71 9.35 17.61
N SER A 226 -16.06 9.22 18.89
CA SER A 226 -17.14 8.36 19.39
C SER A 226 -18.50 9.06 19.40
N HIS A 227 -18.73 10.05 18.52
CA HIS A 227 -20.05 10.68 18.39
C HIS A 227 -21.13 9.61 18.17
N PRO A 228 -22.30 9.68 18.85
CA PRO A 228 -23.32 8.63 18.80
C PRO A 228 -23.73 8.21 17.39
N GLY A 229 -23.88 9.18 16.47
CA GLY A 229 -24.18 8.90 15.06
C GLY A 229 -23.14 8.01 14.33
N ILE A 230 -21.87 8.01 14.76
CA ILE A 230 -20.85 7.10 14.21
C ILE A 230 -21.04 5.69 14.72
N ILE A 231 -21.38 5.54 16.01
CA ILE A 231 -21.72 4.24 16.59
C ILE A 231 -22.96 3.67 15.88
N GLU A 232 -24.01 4.47 15.72
CA GLU A 232 -25.22 4.08 14.98
C GLU A 232 -24.92 3.69 13.53
N ALA A 233 -24.03 4.43 12.84
CA ALA A 233 -23.61 4.10 11.49
C ALA A 233 -22.87 2.74 11.41
N VAL A 234 -22.05 2.41 12.41
CA VAL A 234 -21.41 1.09 12.49
C VAL A 234 -22.42 0.00 12.80
N LEU A 235 -23.34 0.22 13.75
CA LEU A 235 -24.40 -0.72 14.07
C LEU A 235 -25.30 -1.00 12.86
N TYR A 236 -25.58 0.03 12.06
CA TYR A 236 -26.31 -0.12 10.79
C TYR A 236 -25.55 -1.01 9.81
N ARG A 237 -24.24 -0.80 9.62
CA ARG A 237 -23.41 -1.68 8.77
C ARG A 237 -23.34 -3.10 9.29
N TYR A 238 -23.28 -3.28 10.61
CA TYR A 238 -23.34 -4.59 11.24
C TYR A 238 -24.66 -5.30 10.94
N GLN A 239 -25.79 -4.62 11.10
CA GLN A 239 -27.11 -5.19 10.81
C GLN A 239 -27.24 -5.58 9.34
N GLN A 240 -26.75 -4.75 8.40
CA GLN A 240 -26.75 -5.09 6.98
C GLN A 240 -25.99 -6.38 6.67
N VAL A 241 -24.91 -6.65 7.42
CA VAL A 241 -24.17 -7.91 7.27
C VAL A 241 -25.00 -9.10 7.73
N LEU A 242 -25.68 -8.98 8.87
CA LEU A 242 -26.53 -10.06 9.39
C LEU A 242 -27.73 -10.34 8.47
N ASP A 243 -28.31 -9.29 7.91
CA ASP A 243 -29.46 -9.38 6.99
C ASP A 243 -29.05 -9.85 5.59
N GLY A 244 -27.75 -9.96 5.30
CA GLY A 244 -27.24 -10.29 3.97
C GLY A 244 -27.47 -9.19 2.93
N THR A 245 -27.67 -7.95 3.36
CA THR A 245 -27.94 -6.78 2.50
C THR A 245 -26.71 -5.87 2.31
N ALA A 246 -25.57 -6.25 2.87
CA ALA A 246 -24.30 -5.55 2.67
C ALA A 246 -23.89 -5.59 1.18
N ALA A 247 -24.11 -4.48 0.47
CA ALA A 247 -23.70 -4.30 -0.91
C ALA A 247 -22.38 -3.52 -0.99
N MET A 248 -21.40 -4.07 -1.70
CA MET A 248 -20.15 -3.38 -2.02
C MET A 248 -20.37 -2.38 -3.16
N THR A 249 -19.59 -1.30 -3.21
CA THR A 249 -19.67 -0.25 -4.24
C THR A 249 -19.04 -0.68 -5.57
N CYS A 250 -19.50 -1.82 -6.13
CA CYS A 250 -18.93 -2.37 -7.36
C CYS A 250 -19.33 -1.60 -8.62
N ASP A 251 -20.49 -0.93 -8.64
CA ASP A 251 -21.05 -0.26 -9.82
C ASP A 251 -20.17 0.87 -10.39
N LEU A 252 -19.38 1.51 -9.52
CA LEU A 252 -18.41 2.56 -9.91
C LEU A 252 -16.96 2.16 -9.56
N CYS A 253 -16.73 0.87 -9.35
CA CYS A 253 -15.42 0.37 -8.99
C CYS A 253 -14.51 0.34 -10.23
N LYS A 254 -13.43 1.12 -10.22
CA LYS A 254 -12.41 1.14 -11.29
C LYS A 254 -11.77 -0.22 -11.59
N TYR A 255 -11.82 -1.16 -10.65
CA TYR A 255 -11.34 -2.54 -10.84
C TYR A 255 -12.34 -3.43 -11.59
N ARG A 256 -13.61 -3.02 -11.70
CA ARG A 256 -14.72 -3.82 -12.28
C ARG A 256 -15.37 -3.17 -13.49
N HIS A 257 -15.20 -1.86 -13.64
CA HIS A 257 -15.63 -1.09 -14.79
C HIS A 257 -14.47 -0.28 -15.33
N GLN A 258 -14.34 -0.25 -16.66
CA GLN A 258 -13.37 0.61 -17.32
C GLN A 258 -13.73 2.07 -17.09
N MET A 259 -12.83 2.82 -16.47
CA MET A 259 -12.98 4.22 -16.14
C MET A 259 -11.86 5.02 -16.80
N VAL A 260 -12.19 6.18 -17.36
CA VAL A 260 -11.22 7.05 -18.03
C VAL A 260 -10.10 7.44 -17.05
N GLY A 261 -8.85 7.18 -17.44
CA GLY A 261 -7.66 7.45 -16.64
C GLY A 261 -7.32 6.38 -15.61
N PHE A 262 -8.03 5.24 -15.61
CA PHE A 262 -7.80 4.09 -14.74
C PHE A 262 -7.82 2.76 -15.52
N GLU A 263 -7.58 2.80 -16.83
CA GLU A 263 -7.65 1.63 -17.71
C GLU A 263 -6.70 0.51 -17.29
N ASP A 264 -5.50 0.84 -16.82
CA ASP A 264 -4.49 -0.12 -16.35
C ASP A 264 -4.89 -0.82 -15.04
N GLU A 265 -5.90 -0.31 -14.33
CA GLU A 265 -6.40 -0.92 -13.09
C GLU A 265 -7.62 -1.83 -13.34
N HIS A 266 -8.23 -1.77 -14.52
CA HIS A 266 -9.41 -2.56 -14.85
C HIS A 266 -9.06 -4.05 -14.91
N GLY A 267 -9.83 -4.88 -14.19
CA GLY A 267 -9.63 -6.32 -14.15
C GLY A 267 -8.51 -6.81 -13.24
N LEU A 268 -7.80 -5.90 -12.54
CA LEU A 268 -6.79 -6.33 -11.56
C LEU A 268 -7.42 -7.20 -10.46
N PRO A 269 -6.73 -8.29 -10.06
CA PRO A 269 -7.17 -9.11 -8.95
C PRO A 269 -7.07 -8.35 -7.63
N GLN A 270 -7.89 -8.75 -6.65
CA GLN A 270 -7.73 -8.27 -5.28
C GLN A 270 -6.44 -8.84 -4.72
N MET A 271 -5.55 -7.98 -4.25
CA MET A 271 -4.26 -8.37 -3.67
C MET A 271 -4.00 -7.59 -2.39
N SER A 272 -3.14 -8.15 -1.56
CA SER A 272 -2.58 -7.55 -0.34
C SER A 272 -1.16 -8.05 -0.17
N ASP A 273 -0.34 -7.32 0.58
CA ASP A 273 1.02 -7.75 0.97
C ASP A 273 1.13 -7.96 2.50
N HIS A 274 2.33 -8.33 2.96
CA HIS A 274 2.65 -8.56 4.37
C HIS A 274 2.92 -7.29 5.18
N HIS A 275 2.95 -6.11 4.55
CA HIS A 275 3.05 -4.83 5.23
C HIS A 275 1.66 -4.28 5.60
N HIS A 276 0.66 -4.58 4.76
CA HIS A 276 -0.74 -4.21 4.93
C HIS A 276 -1.54 -5.40 5.45
N GLY A 277 -2.39 -5.99 4.61
CA GLY A 277 -3.40 -6.95 5.04
C GLY A 277 -2.87 -8.27 5.56
N LEU A 278 -1.84 -8.85 4.94
CA LEU A 278 -1.27 -10.14 5.35
C LEU A 278 -0.24 -9.97 6.49
N ARG A 279 -0.23 -8.83 7.17
CA ARG A 279 0.51 -8.66 8.43
C ARG A 279 -0.10 -9.60 9.49
N GLY A 280 0.75 -10.30 10.23
CA GLY A 280 0.32 -11.29 11.23
C GLY A 280 0.00 -12.68 10.68
N VAL A 281 0.07 -12.89 9.35
CA VAL A 281 0.25 -14.23 8.81
C VAL A 281 1.65 -14.68 9.21
N GLY A 282 1.75 -15.47 10.28
CA GLY A 282 2.94 -16.27 10.50
C GLY A 282 3.10 -17.20 9.30
N HIS A 283 4.32 -17.48 8.86
CA HIS A 283 4.56 -18.71 8.10
C HIS A 283 4.05 -19.84 9.00
N SER A 284 2.84 -20.35 8.77
CA SER A 284 2.24 -21.35 9.64
C SER A 284 2.95 -22.67 9.41
N HIS A 285 4.04 -22.85 10.16
CA HIS A 285 4.19 -24.06 10.95
C HIS A 285 2.91 -24.28 11.75
N SER A 286 1.99 -25.10 11.24
CA SER A 286 0.97 -25.73 12.07
C SER A 286 1.37 -27.19 12.29
N HIS A 287 1.96 -27.46 13.44
CA HIS A 287 1.86 -28.78 14.05
C HIS A 287 0.50 -28.87 14.73
N SER A 288 -0.37 -29.76 14.25
CA SER A 288 -1.32 -30.45 15.11
C SER A 288 -1.25 -31.94 14.80
N HIS A 289 -1.03 -32.72 15.85
CA HIS A 289 -0.74 -34.14 15.81
C HIS A 289 -2.00 -34.96 15.47
N HIS A 290 -1.96 -35.73 14.39
CA HIS A 290 -2.49 -37.10 14.41
C HIS A 290 -1.72 -38.01 13.43
N HIS A 291 -1.37 -39.18 13.96
CA HIS A 291 -0.49 -40.25 13.50
C HIS A 291 -0.35 -40.54 11.99
N GLY A 292 0.90 -40.67 11.53
CA GLY A 292 1.29 -41.35 10.27
C GLY A 292 2.55 -40.76 9.62
N PRO A 293 3.53 -41.55 9.14
CA PRO A 293 4.92 -41.09 8.97
C PRO A 293 5.20 -40.43 7.61
N ASN A 294 5.90 -39.28 7.60
CA ASN A 294 6.79 -38.86 6.51
C ASN A 294 7.75 -37.72 6.94
N PRO A 295 8.90 -37.54 6.25
CA PRO A 295 10.26 -37.46 6.82
C PRO A 295 10.70 -36.03 7.25
N PRO A 296 11.83 -35.87 7.99
CA PRO A 296 12.15 -34.61 8.67
C PRO A 296 12.66 -33.54 7.70
N VAL A 297 12.28 -32.30 8.00
CA VAL A 297 12.57 -31.01 7.35
C VAL A 297 14.07 -30.77 7.09
N ASN A 298 14.97 -31.51 7.74
CA ASN A 298 16.42 -31.39 7.56
C ASN A 298 16.93 -31.70 6.15
N ASN A 299 16.17 -32.42 5.31
CA ASN A 299 16.59 -32.69 3.94
C ASN A 299 16.25 -31.56 2.95
N LEU A 300 15.52 -30.53 3.38
CA LEU A 300 15.07 -29.41 2.53
C LEU A 300 15.87 -28.12 2.72
N LEU A 301 16.64 -28.02 3.82
CA LEU A 301 17.48 -26.85 4.09
C LEU A 301 18.91 -27.10 3.56
N PRO A 302 19.62 -26.06 3.08
CA PRO A 302 21.03 -26.18 2.72
C PRO A 302 21.88 -26.63 3.93
N PRO A 303 22.97 -27.41 3.75
CA PRO A 303 23.70 -28.07 4.85
C PRO A 303 24.10 -27.17 6.03
N ARG A 304 24.34 -25.88 5.76
CA ARG A 304 24.71 -24.89 6.78
C ARG A 304 23.57 -24.50 7.74
N TYR A 305 22.32 -24.73 7.36
CA TYR A 305 21.12 -24.37 8.14
C TYR A 305 20.43 -25.58 8.78
N GLN A 306 20.93 -26.80 8.53
CA GLN A 306 20.37 -28.05 9.04
C GLN A 306 20.64 -28.28 10.55
N ASN A 307 21.48 -27.44 11.18
CA ASN A 307 21.94 -27.60 12.56
C ASN A 307 21.41 -26.54 13.56
N GLY A 308 20.34 -25.82 13.21
CA GLY A 308 19.57 -25.04 14.20
C GLY A 308 20.25 -23.79 14.78
N GLY A 309 21.11 -23.11 14.00
CA GLY A 309 21.61 -21.78 14.38
C GLY A 309 20.54 -20.69 14.21
N GLU A 310 20.56 -19.67 15.08
CA GLU A 310 19.71 -18.48 14.97
C GLU A 310 19.99 -17.74 13.64
N VAL A 311 18.94 -17.49 12.86
CA VAL A 311 19.04 -16.75 11.59
C VAL A 311 18.73 -15.28 11.86
N SER A 312 19.73 -14.42 11.67
CA SER A 312 19.64 -12.97 11.90
C SER A 312 18.90 -12.25 10.76
N ALA A 313 18.06 -11.26 11.11
CA ALA A 313 17.38 -10.35 10.19
C ALA A 313 18.10 -8.99 10.02
N ALA A 314 19.39 -8.89 10.40
CA ALA A 314 20.18 -7.69 10.13
C ALA A 314 20.32 -7.45 8.61
N PRO A 315 20.48 -6.19 8.14
CA PRO A 315 20.77 -5.93 6.73
C PRO A 315 22.08 -6.64 6.37
N MET A 316 21.99 -7.66 5.52
CA MET A 316 23.16 -8.46 5.17
C MET A 316 24.08 -7.68 4.23
N GLY A 317 25.38 -7.78 4.48
CA GLY A 317 26.40 -7.30 3.55
C GLY A 317 26.33 -8.07 2.23
N SER A 318 26.72 -7.44 1.12
CA SER A 318 26.85 -8.12 -0.17
C SER A 318 27.75 -9.35 -0.06
N THR A 319 27.41 -10.46 -0.72
CA THR A 319 28.28 -11.65 -0.78
C THR A 319 29.71 -11.25 -1.16
N PRO A 320 30.75 -11.75 -0.46
CA PRO A 320 32.13 -11.57 -0.86
C PRO A 320 32.34 -12.04 -2.30
N PHE A 321 33.13 -11.28 -3.06
CA PHE A 321 33.40 -11.58 -4.44
C PHE A 321 34.26 -12.86 -4.54
N LYS A 322 33.85 -13.84 -5.35
CA LYS A 322 34.61 -15.08 -5.58
C LYS A 322 35.36 -15.01 -6.92
N PHE A 323 36.60 -15.45 -6.91
CA PHE A 323 37.47 -15.49 -8.09
C PHE A 323 37.96 -16.92 -8.33
N LYS A 324 38.09 -17.30 -9.60
CA LYS A 324 38.74 -18.54 -10.03
C LYS A 324 40.27 -18.40 -9.90
N GLU A 325 41.00 -19.50 -10.02
CA GLU A 325 42.47 -19.51 -9.93
C GLU A 325 43.14 -18.62 -10.98
N ASP A 326 42.47 -18.36 -12.10
CA ASP A 326 42.92 -17.46 -13.17
C ASP A 326 42.63 -15.97 -12.90
N GLY A 327 42.06 -15.63 -11.74
CA GLY A 327 41.71 -14.28 -11.33
C GLY A 327 40.39 -13.76 -11.91
N SER A 328 39.64 -14.57 -12.67
CA SER A 328 38.33 -14.18 -13.20
C SER A 328 37.19 -14.37 -12.17
N PRO A 329 36.14 -13.54 -12.21
CA PRO A 329 34.96 -13.72 -11.37
C PRO A 329 34.26 -15.07 -11.56
N ALA A 330 34.00 -15.80 -10.49
CA ALA A 330 33.27 -17.07 -10.53
C ALA A 330 31.75 -16.83 -10.38
N TRP A 331 31.10 -16.24 -11.40
CA TRP A 331 29.68 -15.83 -11.35
C TRP A 331 28.70 -16.97 -11.09
N ASP A 332 28.99 -18.15 -11.63
CA ASP A 332 28.25 -19.41 -11.45
C ASP A 332 28.40 -20.01 -10.05
N GLU A 333 29.49 -19.68 -9.36
CA GLU A 333 29.81 -20.20 -8.02
C GLU A 333 29.60 -19.14 -6.92
N MET A 334 29.18 -17.92 -7.30
CA MET A 334 29.06 -16.77 -6.41
C MET A 334 27.93 -16.96 -5.37
N TRP A 335 26.93 -17.77 -5.71
CA TRP A 335 25.80 -18.15 -4.86
C TRP A 335 25.63 -19.67 -4.88
N THR A 336 25.24 -20.30 -3.77
CA THR A 336 25.16 -21.77 -3.71
C THR A 336 23.76 -22.34 -3.94
N ASP A 337 22.71 -21.53 -3.70
CA ASP A 337 21.31 -21.86 -3.95
C ASP A 337 20.50 -20.58 -4.20
N PHE A 338 19.24 -20.72 -4.63
CA PHE A 338 18.35 -19.57 -4.87
C PHE A 338 18.15 -18.70 -3.64
N CYS A 339 18.08 -19.31 -2.46
CA CYS A 339 17.93 -18.60 -1.20
C CYS A 339 19.14 -17.70 -0.94
N ASP A 340 20.36 -18.17 -1.19
CA ASP A 340 21.60 -17.37 -1.14
C ASP A 340 21.59 -16.24 -2.19
N LEU A 341 21.11 -16.49 -3.41
CA LEU A 341 21.01 -15.48 -4.46
C LEU A 341 19.99 -14.39 -4.12
N ALA A 342 18.84 -14.77 -3.57
CA ALA A 342 17.77 -13.89 -3.12
C ALA A 342 18.16 -13.11 -1.85
N LEU A 343 18.87 -13.74 -0.90
CA LEU A 343 19.30 -13.16 0.37
C LEU A 343 20.57 -12.31 0.25
N ALA A 344 21.50 -12.65 -0.65
CA ALA A 344 22.84 -12.08 -0.68
C ALA A 344 23.12 -11.16 -1.89
N GLY A 345 22.17 -11.05 -2.83
CA GLY A 345 22.25 -10.10 -3.94
C GLY A 345 22.00 -8.64 -3.56
N GLY A 346 22.05 -8.30 -2.27
CA GLY A 346 21.92 -6.94 -1.74
C GLY A 346 20.53 -6.31 -1.92
N PRO A 347 20.25 -5.17 -1.25
CA PRO A 347 19.09 -4.35 -1.56
C PRO A 347 19.17 -3.82 -3.01
N PRO A 348 18.02 -3.43 -3.63
CA PRO A 348 18.02 -2.75 -4.93
C PRO A 348 19.03 -1.60 -4.94
N HIS A 349 19.64 -1.32 -6.10
CA HIS A 349 20.67 -0.28 -6.20
C HIS A 349 20.21 1.00 -5.50
N ARG A 350 20.95 1.42 -4.46
CA ARG A 350 20.56 2.54 -3.59
C ARG A 350 20.83 3.87 -4.29
N GLY A 351 19.77 4.50 -4.78
CA GLY A 351 19.69 5.95 -4.93
C GLY A 351 19.54 6.50 -6.35
N HIS A 352 20.03 5.80 -7.39
CA HIS A 352 19.92 6.25 -8.78
C HIS A 352 19.74 5.06 -9.74
N LEU A 353 18.90 5.27 -10.77
CA LEU A 353 18.67 4.30 -11.86
C LEU A 353 19.98 4.06 -12.61
N LEU A 354 20.37 2.79 -12.80
CA LEU A 354 21.52 2.46 -13.64
C LEU A 354 21.12 2.61 -15.12
N GLU A 355 21.66 3.63 -15.77
CA GLU A 355 21.33 4.04 -17.14
C GLU A 355 22.49 3.76 -18.12
N PRO A 356 22.20 3.59 -19.43
CA PRO A 356 23.24 3.47 -20.45
C PRO A 356 24.11 4.73 -20.50
N VAL A 357 25.39 4.58 -20.82
CA VAL A 357 26.27 5.73 -21.07
C VAL A 357 26.04 6.31 -22.48
N LEU A 358 26.45 7.56 -22.69
CA LEU A 358 26.31 8.19 -24.00
C LEU A 358 27.27 7.54 -25.03
N PRO A 359 26.89 7.47 -26.32
CA PRO A 359 27.76 6.96 -27.38
C PRO A 359 29.14 7.63 -27.44
N ASP A 360 29.24 8.90 -27.07
CA ASP A 360 30.51 9.64 -27.02
C ASP A 360 31.46 9.14 -25.94
N ASP A 361 30.93 8.73 -24.78
CA ASP A 361 31.74 8.16 -23.70
C ASP A 361 32.32 6.80 -24.10
N VAL A 362 31.54 6.01 -24.85
CA VAL A 362 32.00 4.74 -25.43
C VAL A 362 33.09 4.97 -26.46
N ARG A 363 32.92 5.95 -27.36
CA ARG A 363 33.93 6.32 -28.35
C ARG A 363 35.22 6.84 -27.73
N ALA A 364 35.12 7.51 -26.58
CA ALA A 364 36.28 8.03 -25.86
C ALA A 364 37.15 6.93 -25.24
N ASN A 365 36.58 5.76 -24.93
CA ASN A 365 37.34 4.64 -24.34
C ASN A 365 36.85 3.25 -24.83
N PRO A 366 37.06 2.93 -26.12
CA PRO A 366 36.51 1.74 -26.76
C PRO A 366 37.09 0.43 -26.21
N TYR A 367 38.37 0.44 -25.80
CA TYR A 367 39.01 -0.75 -25.22
C TYR A 367 38.45 -1.09 -23.83
N ALA A 368 38.21 -0.09 -22.98
CA ALA A 368 37.58 -0.32 -21.67
C ALA A 368 36.12 -0.77 -21.83
N TYR A 369 35.40 -0.20 -22.80
CA TYR A 369 34.04 -0.64 -23.12
C TYR A 369 33.99 -2.10 -23.57
N GLU A 370 34.93 -2.53 -24.43
CA GLU A 370 35.00 -3.92 -24.88
C GLU A 370 35.28 -4.88 -23.72
N ALA A 371 36.15 -4.51 -22.78
CA ALA A 371 36.42 -5.32 -21.59
C ALA A 371 35.16 -5.49 -20.71
N VAL A 372 34.38 -4.42 -20.53
CA VAL A 372 33.10 -4.47 -19.79
C VAL A 372 32.09 -5.35 -20.50
N LEU A 373 31.95 -5.22 -21.82
CA LEU A 373 31.03 -6.06 -22.58
C LEU A 373 31.42 -7.54 -22.55
N ALA A 374 32.72 -7.84 -22.66
CA ALA A 374 33.22 -9.21 -22.55
C ALA A 374 32.89 -9.84 -21.19
N GLU A 375 33.00 -9.06 -20.11
CA GLU A 375 32.72 -9.56 -18.76
C GLU A 375 31.22 -9.68 -18.48
N LEU A 376 30.39 -8.72 -18.93
CA LEU A 376 28.93 -8.83 -18.86
C LEU A 376 28.43 -10.02 -19.67
N GLU A 377 28.96 -10.24 -20.88
CA GLU A 377 28.62 -11.39 -21.70
C GLU A 377 28.95 -12.70 -21.00
N ARG A 378 30.15 -12.81 -20.43
CA ARG A 378 30.57 -13.99 -19.69
C ARG A 378 29.67 -14.24 -18.50
N GLY A 379 29.42 -13.23 -17.66
CA GLY A 379 28.60 -13.35 -16.46
C GLY A 379 27.14 -13.68 -16.75
N LEU A 380 26.50 -12.98 -17.70
CA LEU A 380 25.11 -13.24 -18.08
C LEU A 380 24.91 -14.66 -18.61
N ARG A 381 25.83 -15.15 -19.47
CA ARG A 381 25.78 -16.53 -19.96
C ARG A 381 25.94 -17.54 -18.83
N MET A 382 26.85 -17.29 -17.89
CA MET A 382 27.10 -18.21 -16.77
C MET A 382 25.89 -18.34 -15.84
N VAL A 383 25.20 -17.24 -15.55
CA VAL A 383 24.10 -17.25 -14.55
C VAL A 383 22.73 -17.55 -15.12
N THR A 384 22.54 -17.38 -16.44
CA THR A 384 21.23 -17.63 -17.09
C THR A 384 21.27 -18.79 -18.08
N GLY A 385 22.41 -19.11 -18.66
CA GLY A 385 22.51 -20.05 -19.78
C GLY A 385 21.91 -19.53 -21.10
N LEU A 386 21.37 -18.30 -21.12
CA LEU A 386 20.75 -17.70 -22.31
C LEU A 386 21.81 -17.10 -23.27
N PRO A 387 21.51 -17.02 -24.59
CA PRO A 387 22.38 -16.33 -25.53
C PRO A 387 22.49 -14.83 -25.23
N VAL A 388 23.70 -14.29 -25.34
CA VAL A 388 23.96 -12.84 -25.23
C VAL A 388 24.18 -12.26 -26.64
N VAL A 389 23.62 -11.08 -26.88
CA VAL A 389 23.64 -10.36 -28.16
C VAL A 389 24.39 -9.05 -27.99
N ARG A 390 25.40 -8.79 -28.84
CA ARG A 390 26.07 -7.49 -28.89
C ARG A 390 25.18 -6.49 -29.64
N SER A 391 24.89 -5.36 -29.00
CA SER A 391 24.06 -4.29 -29.59
C SER A 391 24.84 -3.54 -30.67
N GLU A 392 24.17 -3.21 -31.78
CA GLU A 392 24.71 -2.29 -32.79
C GLU A 392 24.75 -0.84 -32.26
N ALA A 393 23.87 -0.51 -31.31
CA ALA A 393 23.88 0.77 -30.61
C ALA A 393 24.82 0.70 -29.39
N PRO A 394 25.83 1.59 -29.28
CA PRO A 394 26.74 1.62 -28.15
C PRO A 394 25.99 1.94 -26.84
N GLY A 395 26.53 1.47 -25.72
CA GLY A 395 25.97 1.64 -24.40
C GLY A 395 25.12 0.47 -23.89
N TRP A 396 25.03 -0.63 -24.66
CA TRP A 396 24.09 -1.73 -24.38
C TRP A 396 24.68 -3.12 -24.61
N ILE A 397 24.19 -4.10 -23.85
CA ILE A 397 24.41 -5.54 -24.07
C ILE A 397 23.09 -6.30 -23.95
N GLY A 398 22.78 -7.18 -24.91
CA GLY A 398 21.51 -7.89 -25.02
C GLY A 398 21.54 -9.29 -24.42
N LEU A 399 20.43 -9.73 -23.82
CA LEU A 399 20.17 -11.10 -23.40
C LEU A 399 18.94 -11.61 -24.17
N ALA A 400 19.09 -12.67 -24.93
CA ALA A 400 18.01 -13.27 -25.71
C ALA A 400 17.21 -14.25 -24.84
N CYS A 401 16.01 -13.85 -24.44
CA CYS A 401 15.06 -14.71 -23.73
C CYS A 401 14.48 -15.78 -24.65
N SER A 402 13.92 -16.84 -24.07
CA SER A 402 13.30 -17.94 -24.85
C SER A 402 12.11 -17.48 -25.70
N ASP A 403 11.36 -16.50 -25.20
CA ASP A 403 10.18 -15.93 -25.85
C ASP A 403 9.88 -14.52 -25.31
N GLU A 404 8.86 -13.87 -25.89
CA GLU A 404 8.43 -12.55 -25.47
C GLU A 404 7.81 -12.51 -24.06
N ALA A 405 7.25 -13.61 -23.57
CA ALA A 405 6.65 -13.67 -22.23
C ALA A 405 7.75 -13.64 -21.16
N MET A 406 8.81 -14.42 -21.34
CA MET A 406 10.01 -14.39 -20.51
C MET A 406 10.64 -12.99 -20.55
N ALA A 407 10.82 -12.41 -21.74
CA ALA A 407 11.39 -11.08 -21.88
C ALA A 407 10.56 -10.02 -21.14
N LEU A 408 9.24 -10.03 -21.29
CA LEU A 408 8.36 -9.07 -20.62
C LEU A 408 8.38 -9.23 -19.09
N TRP A 409 8.43 -10.47 -18.61
CA TRP A 409 8.47 -10.76 -17.18
C TRP A 409 9.81 -10.34 -16.56
N LEU A 410 10.93 -10.76 -17.16
CA LEU A 410 12.27 -10.40 -16.70
C LEU A 410 12.44 -8.87 -16.71
N LEU A 411 12.00 -8.18 -17.77
CA LEU A 411 12.06 -6.71 -17.84
C LEU A 411 11.38 -6.04 -16.63
N ARG A 412 10.15 -6.46 -16.31
CA ARG A 412 9.40 -5.88 -15.19
C ARG A 412 10.11 -6.11 -13.86
N ALA A 413 10.65 -7.32 -13.66
CA ALA A 413 11.37 -7.67 -12.44
C ALA A 413 12.70 -6.91 -12.30
N ILE A 414 13.45 -6.75 -13.39
CA ILE A 414 14.76 -6.08 -13.39
C ILE A 414 14.64 -4.56 -13.21
N VAL A 415 13.59 -3.92 -13.77
CA VAL A 415 13.35 -2.48 -13.57
C VAL A 415 13.11 -2.14 -12.09
N VAL A 416 12.48 -3.05 -11.33
CA VAL A 416 12.26 -2.89 -9.88
C VAL A 416 13.59 -2.95 -9.10
N GLU A 417 14.65 -3.53 -9.67
CA GLU A 417 16.00 -3.55 -9.12
C GLU A 417 16.81 -2.27 -9.43
N ASN A 418 16.16 -1.21 -9.95
CA ASN A 418 16.77 0.06 -10.36
C ASN A 418 17.80 -0.06 -11.51
N ILE A 419 17.57 -0.95 -12.46
CA ILE A 419 18.37 -1.08 -13.69
C ILE A 419 17.50 -0.75 -14.90
N ALA A 420 17.94 0.18 -15.75
CA ALA A 420 17.26 0.47 -17.00
C ALA A 420 17.35 -0.74 -17.95
N VAL A 421 16.23 -1.15 -18.54
CA VAL A 421 16.22 -2.26 -19.51
C VAL A 421 15.42 -1.84 -20.73
N ARG A 422 16.02 -1.96 -21.91
CA ARG A 422 15.34 -1.75 -23.20
C ARG A 422 14.97 -3.11 -23.79
N ARG A 423 13.73 -3.28 -24.26
CA ARG A 423 13.30 -4.54 -24.90
C ARG A 423 13.09 -4.35 -26.39
N GLU A 424 13.59 -5.30 -27.18
CA GLU A 424 13.29 -5.45 -28.61
C GLU A 424 12.90 -6.90 -28.87
N GLY A 425 11.60 -7.15 -29.05
CA GLY A 425 11.07 -8.52 -29.14
C GLY A 425 11.42 -9.34 -27.90
N HIS A 426 12.10 -10.48 -28.08
CA HIS A 426 12.53 -11.35 -26.98
C HIS A 426 13.93 -10.99 -26.43
N ILE A 427 14.54 -9.87 -26.84
CA ILE A 427 15.87 -9.46 -26.39
C ILE A 427 15.75 -8.34 -25.35
N LEU A 428 16.45 -8.49 -24.23
CA LEU A 428 16.59 -7.49 -23.17
C LEU A 428 17.98 -6.86 -23.20
N TYR A 429 18.05 -5.55 -23.44
CA TYR A 429 19.28 -4.78 -23.44
C TYR A 429 19.51 -4.12 -22.08
N PHE A 430 20.62 -4.49 -21.46
CA PHE A 430 21.17 -3.93 -20.23
C PHE A 430 22.17 -2.83 -20.54
N PRO A 431 22.29 -1.81 -19.67
CA PRO A 431 23.22 -0.72 -19.89
C PRO A 431 24.65 -1.22 -19.68
N ALA A 432 25.59 -0.69 -20.45
CA ALA A 432 27.00 -1.00 -20.36
C ALA A 432 27.80 0.27 -20.63
N GLY A 433 28.87 0.52 -19.88
CA GLY A 433 29.73 1.67 -20.11
C GLY A 433 31.20 1.40 -19.78
N PRO A 434 32.15 2.14 -20.37
CA PRO A 434 33.58 1.89 -20.20
C PRO A 434 34.08 2.12 -18.75
N ASN A 435 33.30 2.82 -17.94
CA ASN A 435 33.64 3.11 -16.54
C ASN A 435 32.95 2.17 -15.54
N TYR A 436 32.19 1.18 -16.02
CA TYR A 436 31.47 0.24 -15.15
C TYR A 436 32.46 -0.62 -14.38
N LYS A 437 32.29 -0.67 -13.07
CA LYS A 437 33.17 -1.40 -12.16
C LYS A 437 32.60 -2.78 -11.89
N LEU A 438 33.53 -3.71 -11.74
CA LEU A 438 33.24 -5.12 -11.49
C LEU A 438 32.38 -5.32 -10.23
N GLU A 439 32.74 -4.66 -9.13
CA GLU A 439 32.06 -4.81 -7.82
C GLU A 439 30.75 -4.03 -7.71
N ASN A 440 30.44 -3.17 -8.69
CA ASN A 440 29.27 -2.29 -8.69
C ASN A 440 28.35 -2.61 -9.88
N GLU A 441 28.44 -1.86 -10.96
CA GLU A 441 27.47 -1.88 -12.06
C GLU A 441 27.40 -3.27 -12.72
N ILE A 442 28.56 -3.89 -12.95
CA ILE A 442 28.65 -5.22 -13.58
C ILE A 442 28.01 -6.29 -12.67
N LYS A 443 28.40 -6.31 -11.38
CA LYS A 443 27.81 -7.22 -10.38
C LYS A 443 26.31 -7.05 -10.26
N ASN A 444 25.81 -5.81 -10.25
CA ASN A 444 24.38 -5.52 -10.11
C ASN A 444 23.57 -6.07 -11.29
N ILE A 445 24.05 -5.84 -12.53
CA ILE A 445 23.41 -6.35 -13.73
C ILE A 445 23.36 -7.88 -13.71
N ILE A 446 24.48 -8.53 -13.44
CA ILE A 446 24.57 -10.00 -13.44
C ILE A 446 23.71 -10.60 -12.31
N THR A 447 23.70 -9.97 -11.13
CA THR A 447 22.89 -10.42 -9.99
C THR A 447 21.39 -10.30 -10.28
N ALA A 448 20.95 -9.17 -10.85
CA ALA A 448 19.54 -8.96 -11.21
C ALA A 448 19.08 -9.94 -12.30
N ALA A 449 19.92 -10.17 -13.31
CA ALA A 449 19.65 -11.17 -14.36
C ALA A 449 19.58 -12.59 -13.79
N ALA A 450 20.51 -12.96 -12.91
CA ALA A 450 20.53 -14.27 -12.25
C ALA A 450 19.25 -14.51 -11.43
N LYS A 451 18.90 -13.56 -10.54
CA LYS A 451 17.72 -13.64 -9.66
C LYS A 451 16.43 -13.84 -10.47
N THR A 452 16.23 -12.99 -11.47
CA THR A 452 14.98 -12.95 -12.24
C THR A 452 14.87 -14.15 -13.18
N HIS A 453 15.96 -14.52 -13.86
CA HIS A 453 16.00 -15.72 -14.69
C HIS A 453 15.70 -17.00 -13.89
N HIS A 454 16.35 -17.16 -12.73
CA HIS A 454 16.17 -18.35 -11.90
C HIS A 454 14.73 -18.50 -11.41
N TYR A 455 14.10 -17.40 -10.96
CA TYR A 455 12.70 -17.41 -10.58
C TYR A 455 11.80 -17.85 -11.74
N TRP A 456 12.03 -17.30 -12.94
CA TRP A 456 11.29 -17.71 -14.14
C TRP A 456 11.45 -19.20 -14.44
N ALA A 457 12.69 -19.68 -14.50
CA ALA A 457 13.00 -21.05 -14.87
C ALA A 457 12.39 -22.09 -13.91
N GLU A 458 12.44 -21.83 -12.60
CA GLU A 458 11.97 -22.79 -11.60
C GLU A 458 10.49 -22.68 -11.26
N HIS A 459 9.90 -21.48 -11.32
CA HIS A 459 8.56 -21.24 -10.76
C HIS A 459 7.51 -20.90 -11.82
N LEU A 460 7.91 -20.46 -13.00
CA LEU A 460 6.99 -20.00 -14.05
C LEU A 460 7.02 -20.89 -15.30
N ASN A 461 8.17 -21.46 -15.66
CA ASN A 461 8.33 -22.31 -16.84
C ASN A 461 7.98 -23.80 -16.59
N GLY A 462 7.65 -24.17 -15.35
CA GLY A 462 7.25 -25.52 -14.93
C GLY A 462 5.74 -25.75 -14.85
N LYS A 463 4.91 -24.86 -15.44
CA LYS A 463 3.44 -25.00 -15.51
C LYS A 463 2.96 -25.38 -16.89
#